data_AF-A0A8T4X903-F1
#
_entry.id   AF-A0A8T4X903-F1
#
_cell.length_a   1.000
_cell.length_b   1.000
_cell.length_c   1.000
_cell.angle_alpha   90.00
_cell.angle_beta   90.00
_cell.angle_gamma   90.00
#
_symmetry.space_group_name_H-M   'P 1'
#
loop_
_entity.id
_entity.type
_entity.pdbx_description
1 polymer ?
#
loop_
_entity_poly.entity_id
_entity_poly.type
_entity_poly.pdbx_seq_one_letter_code
_entity_poly.pdbx_strand_id
1 'polypeptide(L)' 'MKLICMHCSKPFEGENTKFCSQGCRDSHIVALERKVREIVDSDTSHTKKFSQDY' A
#
# COMPACT_ATOMS: atom_id res chain seq x y z
N MET A 1 12.42 -23.46 2.69
CA MET A 1 12.55 -22.07 3.19
C MET A 1 11.23 -21.65 3.80
N LYS A 2 11.23 -20.98 4.96
CA LYS A 2 10.02 -20.33 5.49
C LYS A 2 10.02 -18.87 5.03
N LEU A 3 8.94 -18.44 4.37
CA LEU A 3 8.74 -17.06 3.94
C LEU A 3 7.82 -16.35 4.93
N ILE A 4 7.93 -15.03 5.04
CA ILE A 4 7.06 -14.20 5.88
C ILE A 4 6.07 -13.46 4.98
N CYS A 5 4.78 -13.59 5.26
CA CYS A 5 3.74 -12.92 4.48
C CYS A 5 3.80 -11.40 4.72
N MET A 6 3.86 -10.60 3.65
CA MET A 6 3.92 -9.14 3.75
C MET A 6 2.64 -8.49 4.29
N HIS A 7 1.52 -9.22 4.31
CA HIS A 7 0.25 -8.70 4.81
C HIS A 7 0.00 -9.04 6.28
N CYS A 8 0.12 -10.30 6.66
CA CYS A 8 -0.23 -10.78 8.00
C CYS A 8 0.98 -11.12 8.88
N SER A 9 2.21 -10.97 8.36
CA SER A 9 3.48 -11.26 9.04
C SER A 9 3.61 -12.70 9.54
N LYS A 10 2.76 -13.62 9.08
CA LYS A 10 2.82 -15.04 9.46
C LYS A 10 3.83 -15.78 8.59
N PRO A 11 4.58 -16.74 9.17
CA PRO A 11 5.42 -17.64 8.41
C PRO A 11 4.55 -18.59 7.57
N PHE A 12 4.98 -18.87 6.35
CA PHE A 12 4.31 -19.81 5.46
C PHE A 12 5.30 -20.54 4.56
N GLU A 13 4.84 -21.63 3.96
CA GLU A 13 5.60 -22.42 3.00
C GLU A 13 5.16 -22.08 1.58
N GLY A 14 6.12 -21.85 0.70
CA GLY A 14 5.87 -21.46 -0.68
C GLY A 14 7.18 -21.21 -1.42
N GLU A 15 7.08 -21.06 -2.74
CA GLU A 15 8.22 -20.85 -3.61
C GLU A 15 8.24 -19.40 -4.10
N ASN A 16 9.14 -18.60 -3.53
CA ASN A 16 9.42 -17.22 -3.95
C ASN A 16 8.19 -16.26 -3.97
N THR A 17 7.13 -16.59 -3.23
CA THR A 17 5.92 -15.76 -3.09
C THR A 17 6.01 -14.80 -1.91
N LYS A 18 5.41 -13.61 -2.03
CA LYS A 18 5.39 -12.59 -0.95
C LYS A 18 4.21 -12.71 0.02
N PHE A 19 3.21 -13.51 -0.33
CA PHE A 19 1.94 -13.62 0.40
C PHE A 19 1.58 -15.07 0.63
N CYS A 20 1.03 -15.39 1.81
CA CYS A 20 0.61 -16.75 2.15
C CYS A 20 -0.70 -17.20 1.47
N SER A 21 -1.45 -16.26 0.91
CA SER A 21 -2.70 -16.54 0.19
C SER A 21 -3.04 -15.38 -0.76
N GLN A 22 -3.89 -15.64 -1.75
CA GLN A 22 -4.45 -14.59 -2.60
C GLN A 22 -5.20 -13.54 -1.77
N GLY A 23 -5.99 -13.95 -0.77
CA GLY A 23 -6.67 -13.00 0.11
C GLY A 23 -5.73 -12.03 0.85
N CYS A 24 -4.53 -12.49 1.25
CA CYS A 24 -3.51 -11.61 1.82
C CYS A 24 -2.93 -10.63 0.79
N ARG A 25 -2.78 -11.05 -0.46
CA ARG A 25 -2.33 -10.19 -1.56
C ARG A 25 -3.36 -9.09 -1.82
N ASP A 26 -4.62 -9.45 -2.00
CA ASP A 26 -5.70 -8.50 -2.33
C ASP A 26 -5.92 -7.51 -1.20
N SER A 27 -5.96 -7.99 0.05
CA SER A 27 -6.09 -7.12 1.22
C SER A 27 -4.92 -6.14 1.36
N HIS A 28 -3.70 -6.56 0.99
CA HIS A 28 -2.53 -5.68 0.99
C HIS A 28 -2.62 -4.60 -0.10
N ILE A 29 -3.10 -4.95 -1.30
CA ILE A 29 -3.32 -3.99 -2.40
C ILE A 29 -4.35 -2.95 -1.98
N VAL A 30 -5.50 -3.36 -1.44
CA VAL A 30 -6.55 -2.42 -0.98
C VAL A 30 -6.04 -1.50 0.12
N ALA A 31 -5.25 -2.02 1.07
CA ALA A 31 -4.66 -1.20 2.12
C ALA A 31 -3.66 -0.18 1.58
N LEU A 32 -2.86 -0.54 0.56
CA LEU A 32 -1.95 0.39 -0.11
C LEU A 32 -2.70 1.48 -0.87
N GLU A 33 -3.71 1.12 -1.65
CA GLU A 33 -4.54 2.09 -2.39
C GLU A 33 -5.22 3.10 -1.46
N ARG A 34 -5.68 2.64 -0.30
CA ARG A 34 -6.27 3.51 0.72
C ARG A 34 -5.23 4.50 1.26
N LYS A 35 -4.03 4.02 1.62
CA LYS A 35 -2.95 4.90 2.09
C LYS A 35 -2.53 5.92 1.04
N VAL A 36 -2.44 5.52 -0.23
CA VAL A 36 -2.13 6.44 -1.33
C VAL A 36 -3.19 7.53 -1.45
N ARG A 37 -4.48 7.17 -1.40
CA ARG A 37 -5.58 8.14 -1.40
C ARG A 37 -5.50 9.09 -0.20
N GLU A 38 -5.29 8.57 1.00
CA GLU A 38 -5.15 9.39 2.21
C GLU A 38 -3.97 10.38 2.09
N ILE A 39 -2.84 9.95 1.53
CA ILE A 39 -1.69 10.83 1.28
C ILE A 39 -2.05 11.91 0.27
N VAL A 40 -2.64 11.55 -0.88
CA VAL A 40 -3.04 12.49 -1.93
C VAL A 40 -4.05 13.52 -1.41
N ASP A 41 -5.05 13.08 -0.64
CA ASP A 41 -6.06 13.96 -0.04
C ASP A 41 -5.45 14.87 1.03
N SER A 42 -4.48 14.36 1.81
CA SER A 42 -3.75 15.15 2.81
C SER A 42 -2.79 16.17 2.20
N ASP A 43 -2.37 15.97 0.94
CA ASP A 43 -1.42 16.81 0.22
C ASP A 43 -2.10 17.90 -0.63
N THR A 44 -3.22 18.42 -0.14
CA THR A 44 -3.88 19.63 -0.68
C THR A 44 -3.08 20.92 -0.49
N SER A 45 -1.87 20.82 0.09
CA SER A 45 -0.94 21.92 0.34
C SER A 45 -0.17 22.36 -0.91
N HIS A 46 0.10 21.45 -1.85
CA HIS A 46 0.97 21.77 -3.00
C HIS A 46 0.29 22.52 -4.16
N THR A 47 -1.03 22.57 -4.26
CA THR A 47 -1.73 23.26 -5.36
C THR A 47 -2.06 24.73 -5.09
N LYS A 48 -1.88 25.24 -3.86
CA LYS A 48 -2.26 26.63 -3.51
C LYS A 48 -1.25 27.71 -3.92
N LYS A 49 -0.03 27.37 -4.37
CA LYS A 49 1.03 28.37 -4.67
C LYS A 49 1.20 28.76 -6.14
N PHE A 50 0.34 28.29 -7.06
CA PHE A 50 0.44 28.62 -8.49
C PHE A 50 -0.65 29.57 -9.02
N SER A 51 -1.47 30.17 -8.14
CA SER A 51 -2.65 30.95 -8.58
C SER A 51 -2.61 32.43 -8.22
N GLN A 52 -1.45 33.03 -7.97
CA GLN A 52 -1.39 34.44 -7.59
C GLN A 52 -0.23 35.19 -8.26
N ASP A 53 -0.22 35.16 -9.59
CA ASP A 53 0.46 36.16 -10.43
C ASP A 53 -0.55 36.68 -11.47
N TYR A 54 -1.38 37.64 -11.05
CA TYR A 54 -2.03 38.61 -11.94
C TYR A 54 -2.15 39.95 -11.22
#